data_AF-N6VY00-F1
#
_entry.id   AF-N6VY00-F1
#
_cell.length_a   1.000
_cell.length_b   1.000
_cell.length_c   1.000
_cell.angle_alpha   90.00
_cell.angle_beta   90.00
_cell.angle_gamma   90.00
#
_symmetry.space_group_name_H-M   'P 1'
#
loop_
_entity.id
_entity.type
_entity.pdbx_description
1 polymer ?
#
loop_
_entity_poly.entity_id
_entity_poly.type
_entity_poly.pdbx_seq_one_letter_code
_entity_poly.pdbx_strand_id
1 'polypeptide(L)'
;MIEDVIKGEKKIKVKIGNYMLEGIKLEEENKLYEFFNLALNKLRYRKAIFNNFLLSEIKNINRLQKIHEIDEYFLKLLDELNKEINLMSLSKGIIFELFICYSFFILFSDIEVMRNLNVYYNNRHFTEIDMLLNGKNRIVGECKNRAIFANDILKLFGLITTLNADFGLLISSKKFNIIKKEEVFYEYNIYILDNLFEKDKNKIYKEVKSLVC
;
A
#
# COMPACT_ATOMS: atom_id res chain seq x y z
N MET A 1 7.07 8.57 -9.04
CA MET A 1 6.57 7.18 -8.88
C MET A 1 7.76 6.26 -9.13
N ILE A 2 7.89 5.11 -8.46
CA ILE A 2 8.81 4.08 -8.96
C ILE A 2 8.07 3.32 -10.07
N GLU A 3 8.32 3.73 -11.30
CA GLU A 3 7.83 3.07 -12.52
C GLU A 3 8.70 1.87 -12.92
N ASP A 4 9.90 1.80 -12.34
CA ASP A 4 10.83 0.70 -12.58
C ASP A 4 10.47 -0.54 -11.77
N VAL A 5 10.74 -1.68 -12.38
CA VAL A 5 10.63 -2.99 -11.74
C VAL A 5 11.77 -3.11 -10.75
N ILE A 6 11.44 -3.31 -9.48
CA ILE A 6 12.43 -3.58 -8.46
C ILE A 6 12.78 -5.07 -8.54
N LYS A 7 13.99 -5.46 -8.15
CA LYS A 7 14.41 -6.86 -8.15
C LYS A 7 13.39 -7.71 -7.38
N GLY A 8 12.90 -8.80 -7.98
CA GLY A 8 11.84 -9.64 -7.40
C GLY A 8 10.42 -9.09 -7.61
N GLU A 9 10.23 -8.21 -8.59
CA GLU A 9 8.92 -7.83 -9.10
C GLU A 9 8.83 -8.13 -10.61
N LYS A 10 7.61 -8.18 -11.15
CA LYS A 10 7.38 -8.52 -12.56
C LYS A 10 6.41 -7.55 -13.23
N LYS A 11 6.76 -7.05 -14.42
CA LYS A 11 5.80 -6.32 -15.27
C LYS A 11 4.69 -7.25 -15.71
N ILE A 12 3.47 -6.76 -15.62
CA ILE A 12 2.27 -7.49 -16.01
C ILE A 12 1.40 -6.66 -16.93
N LYS A 13 0.58 -7.37 -17.71
CA LYS A 13 -0.53 -6.80 -18.48
C LYS A 13 -1.77 -7.62 -18.19
N VAL A 14 -2.85 -6.96 -17.77
CA VAL A 14 -4.12 -7.59 -17.43
C VAL A 14 -5.22 -6.95 -18.26
N LYS A 15 -6.01 -7.77 -18.97
CA LYS A 15 -7.15 -7.30 -19.74
C LYS A 15 -8.43 -7.46 -18.93
N ILE A 16 -9.19 -6.38 -18.77
CA ILE A 16 -10.48 -6.36 -18.08
C ILE A 16 -11.50 -5.68 -18.98
N GLY A 17 -12.40 -6.48 -19.58
CA GLY A 17 -13.33 -5.99 -20.60
C GLY A 17 -12.57 -5.32 -21.75
N ASN A 18 -12.84 -4.02 -21.94
CA ASN A 18 -12.19 -3.18 -22.96
C ASN A 18 -10.94 -2.44 -22.47
N TYR A 19 -10.55 -2.64 -21.23
CA TYR A 19 -9.42 -1.95 -20.60
C TYR A 19 -8.21 -2.87 -20.53
N MET A 20 -7.03 -2.29 -20.73
CA MET A 20 -5.74 -2.94 -20.49
C MET A 20 -5.09 -2.25 -19.30
N LEU A 21 -4.64 -3.03 -18.32
CA LEU A 21 -3.92 -2.54 -17.16
C LEU A 21 -2.47 -3.01 -17.27
N GLU A 22 -1.53 -2.08 -17.20
CA GLU A 22 -0.09 -2.38 -17.18
C GLU A 22 0.48 -1.92 -15.84
N GLY A 23 1.10 -2.84 -15.10
CA GLY A 23 1.62 -2.54 -13.77
C GLY A 23 2.64 -3.56 -13.31
N ILE A 24 2.82 -3.66 -11.99
CA ILE A 24 3.87 -4.47 -11.38
C ILE A 24 3.24 -5.48 -10.42
N LYS A 25 3.47 -6.77 -10.65
CA LYS A 25 3.12 -7.84 -9.72
C LYS A 25 4.28 -8.08 -8.75
N LEU A 26 3.96 -8.20 -7.46
CA LEU A 26 4.94 -8.53 -6.43
C LEU A 26 5.25 -10.03 -6.46
N GLU A 27 6.53 -10.39 -6.33
CA GLU A 27 6.99 -11.76 -6.14
C GLU A 27 7.71 -11.88 -4.78
N GLU A 28 7.82 -13.10 -4.27
CA GLU A 28 8.49 -13.37 -2.99
C GLU A 28 10.01 -13.07 -3.08
N GLU A 29 10.65 -12.92 -1.92
CA GLU A 29 12.12 -12.80 -1.78
C GLU A 29 12.77 -11.53 -2.36
N ASN A 30 12.21 -10.35 -2.03
CA ASN A 30 12.92 -9.08 -2.28
C ASN A 30 13.18 -8.26 -1.01
N LYS A 31 14.17 -7.35 -1.06
CA LYS A 31 14.56 -6.54 0.10
C LYS A 31 13.45 -5.62 0.60
N LEU A 32 12.55 -5.18 -0.29
CA LEU A 32 11.38 -4.39 0.11
C LEU A 32 10.39 -5.24 0.91
N TYR A 33 10.20 -6.51 0.55
CA TYR A 33 9.41 -7.46 1.33
C TYR A 33 9.98 -7.59 2.74
N GLU A 34 11.28 -7.85 2.88
CA GLU A 34 11.92 -7.98 4.20
C GLU A 34 11.79 -6.68 5.02
N PHE A 35 12.10 -5.54 4.39
CA PHE A 35 12.06 -4.22 5.01
C PHE A 35 10.65 -3.86 5.50
N PHE A 36 9.64 -4.01 4.64
CA PHE A 36 8.26 -3.70 5.02
C PHE A 36 7.63 -4.74 5.92
N ASN A 37 8.07 -6.00 5.89
CA ASN A 37 7.67 -7.00 6.89
C ASN A 37 8.15 -6.61 8.28
N LEU A 38 9.41 -6.19 8.42
CA LEU A 38 9.90 -5.64 9.68
C LEU A 38 9.11 -4.41 10.11
N ALA A 39 8.82 -3.49 9.18
CA ALA A 39 8.04 -2.29 9.46
C ALA A 39 6.63 -2.64 9.95
N LEU A 40 5.92 -3.50 9.22
CA LEU A 40 4.56 -3.94 9.54
C LEU A 40 4.49 -4.56 10.94
N ASN A 41 5.49 -5.38 11.30
CA ASN A 41 5.59 -6.03 12.60
C ASN A 41 5.94 -5.08 13.76
N LYS A 42 6.57 -3.92 13.51
CA LYS A 42 6.97 -2.98 14.57
C LYS A 42 6.55 -1.55 14.25
N LEU A 43 5.59 -1.04 15.03
CA LEU A 43 5.07 0.33 14.94
C LEU A 43 6.16 1.42 14.87
N ARG A 44 7.25 1.26 15.65
CA ARG A 44 8.38 2.21 15.67
C ARG A 44 9.07 2.36 14.31
N TYR A 45 9.21 1.28 13.54
CA TYR A 45 9.86 1.29 12.22
C TYR A 45 8.96 1.97 11.19
N ARG A 46 7.64 1.71 11.23
CA ARG A 46 6.66 2.47 10.44
C ARG A 46 6.76 3.96 10.73
N LYS A 47 6.73 4.34 12.01
CA LYS A 47 6.88 5.75 12.40
C LYS A 47 8.20 6.35 11.89
N ALA A 48 9.30 5.60 11.92
CA ALA A 48 10.60 6.06 11.40
C ALA A 48 10.57 6.32 9.89
N ILE A 49 10.00 5.40 9.11
CA ILE A 49 9.87 5.53 7.65
C ILE A 49 9.09 6.81 7.29
N PHE A 50 7.95 7.05 7.95
CA PHE A 50 7.04 8.14 7.57
C PHE A 50 7.34 9.52 8.20
N ASN A 51 8.18 9.57 9.23
CA ASN A 51 8.63 10.81 9.88
C ASN A 51 10.03 11.28 9.42
N ASN A 52 10.49 10.92 8.22
CA ASN A 52 11.82 11.29 7.71
C ASN A 52 12.98 10.78 8.59
N PHE A 53 12.88 9.51 9.00
CA PHE A 53 13.93 8.70 9.60
C PHE A 53 14.74 9.34 10.73
N LEU A 54 14.07 9.54 11.87
CA LEU A 54 14.70 9.89 13.15
C LEU A 54 14.48 8.75 14.15
N LEU A 55 15.09 7.59 13.90
CA LEU A 55 14.99 6.43 14.79
C LEU A 55 15.45 6.74 16.22
N SER A 56 16.43 7.64 16.38
CA SER A 56 16.92 8.15 17.66
C SER A 56 15.88 8.98 18.42
N GLU A 57 15.02 9.73 17.73
CA GLU A 57 14.01 10.59 18.35
C GLU A 57 12.70 9.84 18.66
N ILE A 58 12.42 8.76 17.93
CA ILE A 58 11.33 7.82 18.24
C ILE A 58 11.65 7.00 19.51
N LYS A 59 12.88 7.06 20.03
CA LYS A 59 13.29 6.50 21.34
C LYS A 59 12.79 7.30 22.55
N ASN A 60 12.11 8.43 22.38
CA ASN A 60 11.55 9.21 23.49
C ASN A 60 10.24 8.65 24.09
N ILE A 61 10.13 7.32 24.16
CA ILE A 61 9.27 6.61 25.12
C ILE A 61 10.16 5.50 25.74
N ASN A 62 10.96 5.92 26.72
CA ASN A 62 11.73 5.13 27.69
C ASN A 62 12.85 4.17 27.18
N ARG A 63 14.06 4.46 27.69
CA ARG A 63 15.31 3.67 27.76
C ARG A 63 16.18 3.60 26.51
N LEU A 64 17.12 4.56 26.46
CA LEU A 64 18.40 4.45 25.78
C LEU A 64 19.27 3.38 26.45
N GLN A 65 19.29 2.16 25.90
CA GLN A 65 20.45 1.24 25.85
C GLN A 65 20.00 -0.08 25.19
N LYS A 66 20.82 -0.57 24.25
CA LYS A 66 20.60 -1.68 23.29
C LYS A 66 19.82 -1.28 22.02
N ILE A 67 20.58 -0.85 21.02
CA ILE A 67 20.22 -1.14 19.62
C ILE A 67 20.23 -2.67 19.55
N HIS A 68 19.06 -3.29 19.34
CA HIS A 68 18.99 -4.75 19.19
C HIS A 68 19.46 -5.11 17.77
N GLU A 69 19.97 -6.32 17.54
CA GLU A 69 20.42 -6.80 16.21
C GLU A 69 19.37 -6.56 15.09
N ILE A 70 18.07 -6.62 15.43
CA ILE A 70 16.97 -6.32 14.49
C ILE A 70 16.98 -4.86 14.03
N ASP A 71 17.39 -3.92 14.87
CA ASP A 71 17.54 -2.51 14.50
C ASP A 71 18.71 -2.32 13.53
N GLU A 72 19.82 -3.02 13.73
CA GLU A 72 20.97 -3.00 12.80
C GLU A 72 20.61 -3.59 11.44
N TYR A 73 19.89 -4.72 11.42
CA TYR A 73 19.44 -5.33 10.19
C TYR A 73 18.43 -4.45 9.44
N PHE A 74 17.48 -3.83 10.13
CA PHE A 74 16.55 -2.87 9.52
C PHE A 74 17.27 -1.65 8.93
N LEU A 75 18.26 -1.12 9.64
CA LEU A 75 19.12 -0.02 9.16
C LEU A 75 19.95 -0.42 7.94
N LYS A 76 20.50 -1.64 7.94
CA LYS A 76 21.24 -2.19 6.81
C LYS A 76 20.36 -2.33 5.58
N LEU A 77 19.14 -2.88 5.73
CA LEU A 77 18.17 -2.98 4.64
C LEU A 77 17.82 -1.60 4.07
N LEU A 78 17.63 -0.59 4.92
CA LEU A 78 17.40 0.77 4.47
C LEU A 78 18.56 1.32 3.64
N ASP A 79 19.80 1.16 4.10
CA ASP A 79 21.00 1.63 3.37
C ASP A 79 21.12 0.94 2.00
N GLU A 80 20.89 -0.38 1.96
CA GLU A 80 20.89 -1.14 0.71
C GLU A 80 19.78 -0.68 -0.24
N LEU A 81 18.56 -0.47 0.23
CA LEU A 81 17.44 0.03 -0.57
C LEU A 81 17.69 1.46 -1.05
N ASN A 82 18.36 2.30 -0.26
CA ASN A 82 18.77 3.63 -0.71
C ASN A 82 19.79 3.57 -1.84
N LYS A 83 20.72 2.62 -1.80
CA LYS A 83 21.68 2.43 -2.89
C LYS A 83 21.02 1.88 -4.15
N GLU A 84 20.03 1.01 -4.00
CA GLU A 84 19.39 0.30 -5.11
C GLU A 84 18.30 1.12 -5.81
N ILE A 85 17.42 1.76 -5.04
CA ILE A 85 16.22 2.44 -5.57
C ILE A 85 16.07 3.88 -5.05
N ASN A 86 17.08 4.40 -4.35
CA ASN A 86 17.05 5.73 -3.72
C ASN A 86 15.79 5.97 -2.88
N LEU A 87 15.44 4.99 -2.03
CA LEU A 87 14.20 4.94 -1.25
C LEU A 87 13.92 6.26 -0.49
N MET A 88 14.94 6.87 0.11
CA MET A 88 14.82 8.11 0.91
C MET A 88 14.60 9.37 0.08
N SER A 89 14.84 9.34 -1.23
CA SER A 89 14.48 10.44 -2.15
C SER A 89 13.02 10.38 -2.59
N LEU A 90 12.34 9.25 -2.39
CA LEU A 90 10.96 9.09 -2.80
C LEU A 90 10.05 9.98 -1.95
N SER A 91 8.96 10.44 -2.58
CA SER A 91 7.94 11.16 -1.83
C SER A 91 7.31 10.25 -0.78
N LYS A 92 6.84 10.84 0.32
CA LYS A 92 6.13 10.09 1.36
C LYS A 92 4.87 9.38 0.83
N GLY A 93 4.28 9.87 -0.26
CA GLY A 93 3.16 9.22 -0.94
C GLY A 93 3.58 7.89 -1.54
N ILE A 94 4.66 7.89 -2.33
CA ILE A 94 5.20 6.68 -2.97
C ILE A 94 5.63 5.64 -1.92
N ILE A 95 6.32 6.07 -0.87
CA ILE A 95 6.72 5.16 0.22
C ILE A 95 5.47 4.55 0.90
N PHE A 96 4.39 5.32 1.01
CA PHE A 96 3.14 4.84 1.58
C PHE A 96 2.47 3.80 0.70
N GLU A 97 2.35 4.06 -0.60
CA GLU A 97 1.82 3.10 -1.59
C GLU A 97 2.61 1.78 -1.57
N LEU A 98 3.95 1.86 -1.59
CA LEU A 98 4.81 0.68 -1.49
C LEU A 98 4.57 -0.09 -0.19
N PHE A 99 4.57 0.61 0.95
CA PHE A 99 4.33 -0.02 2.25
C PHE A 99 2.97 -0.73 2.29
N ILE A 100 1.92 -0.15 1.72
CA ILE A 100 0.60 -0.78 1.65
C ILE A 100 0.64 -2.02 0.76
N CYS A 101 1.15 -1.93 -0.47
CA CYS A 101 1.19 -3.05 -1.40
C CYS A 101 1.95 -4.24 -0.79
N TYR A 102 3.14 -4.00 -0.24
CA TYR A 102 3.91 -5.04 0.44
C TYR A 102 3.20 -5.55 1.70
N SER A 103 2.53 -4.71 2.48
CA SER A 103 1.77 -5.16 3.65
C SER A 103 0.66 -6.13 3.27
N PHE A 104 -0.08 -5.87 2.18
CA PHE A 104 -1.11 -6.78 1.70
C PHE A 104 -0.51 -8.09 1.21
N PHE A 105 0.57 -8.01 0.45
CA PHE A 105 1.30 -9.19 -0.03
C PHE A 105 1.86 -10.05 1.12
N ILE A 106 2.37 -9.43 2.19
CA ILE A 106 2.87 -10.11 3.39
C ILE A 106 1.73 -10.75 4.20
N LEU A 107 0.58 -10.10 4.28
CA LEU A 107 -0.53 -10.54 5.14
C LEU A 107 -1.42 -11.61 4.49
N PHE A 108 -1.45 -11.69 3.16
CA PHE A 108 -2.39 -12.50 2.40
C PHE A 108 -1.67 -13.25 1.28
N SER A 109 -1.27 -14.49 1.55
CA SER A 109 -0.61 -15.38 0.57
C SER A 109 -1.50 -15.77 -0.61
N ASP A 110 -2.82 -15.75 -0.39
CA ASP A 110 -3.80 -16.33 -1.32
C ASP A 110 -4.34 -15.30 -2.33
N ILE A 111 -3.77 -14.09 -2.36
CA ILE A 111 -4.18 -13.02 -3.27
C ILE A 111 -3.01 -12.54 -4.11
N GLU A 112 -3.29 -12.20 -5.36
CA GLU A 112 -2.32 -11.49 -6.18
C GLU A 112 -2.37 -10.00 -5.84
N VAL A 113 -1.22 -9.43 -5.53
CA VAL A 113 -1.07 -7.99 -5.29
C VAL A 113 -0.29 -7.38 -6.44
N MET A 114 -0.91 -6.38 -7.07
CA MET A 114 -0.33 -5.61 -8.17
C MET A 114 -0.31 -4.14 -7.78
N ARG A 115 0.76 -3.41 -8.13
CA ARG A 115 0.93 -1.98 -7.84
C ARG A 115 1.11 -1.16 -9.10
N ASN A 116 0.81 0.13 -9.01
CA ASN A 116 1.05 1.17 -10.03
C ASN A 116 0.54 0.74 -11.41
N LEU A 117 -0.77 0.49 -11.50
CA LEU A 117 -1.40 0.03 -12.73
C LEU A 117 -1.86 1.23 -13.55
N ASN A 118 -1.18 1.45 -14.68
CA ASN A 118 -1.65 2.33 -15.73
C ASN A 118 -2.80 1.65 -16.47
N VAL A 119 -3.94 2.33 -16.56
CA VAL A 119 -5.15 1.85 -17.22
C VAL A 119 -5.24 2.49 -18.60
N TYR A 120 -5.44 1.66 -19.62
CA TYR A 120 -5.57 2.08 -21.01
C TYR A 120 -6.93 1.68 -21.57
N TYR A 121 -7.51 2.57 -22.37
CA TYR A 121 -8.70 2.32 -23.17
C TYR A 121 -8.39 2.70 -24.62
N ASN A 122 -8.61 1.79 -25.57
CA ASN A 122 -8.26 1.99 -26.99
C ASN A 122 -6.82 2.51 -27.17
N ASN A 123 -5.86 1.90 -26.47
CA ASN A 123 -4.43 2.26 -26.48
C ASN A 123 -4.10 3.70 -26.02
N ARG A 124 -5.06 4.40 -25.39
CA ARG A 124 -4.82 5.70 -24.75
C ARG A 124 -4.81 5.54 -23.24
N HIS A 125 -3.84 6.18 -22.59
CA HIS A 125 -3.81 6.25 -21.14
C HIS A 125 -5.08 6.93 -20.64
N PHE A 126 -5.79 6.25 -19.74
CA PHE A 126 -7.04 6.69 -19.16
C PHE A 126 -6.81 7.23 -17.75
N THR A 127 -6.17 6.43 -16.89
CA THR A 127 -5.91 6.78 -15.49
C THR A 127 -4.90 5.81 -14.87
N GLU A 128 -4.53 6.05 -13.63
CA GLU A 128 -3.68 5.19 -12.83
C GLU A 128 -4.43 4.71 -11.58
N ILE A 129 -4.13 3.48 -11.18
CA ILE A 129 -4.58 2.82 -9.96
C ILE A 129 -3.37 2.41 -9.14
N ASP A 130 -3.36 2.78 -7.86
CA ASP A 130 -2.24 2.50 -6.97
C ASP A 130 -2.07 0.99 -6.72
N MET A 131 -3.17 0.25 -6.57
CA MET A 131 -3.14 -1.18 -6.27
C MET A 131 -4.32 -1.95 -6.88
N LEU A 132 -4.09 -3.17 -7.34
CA LEU A 132 -5.13 -4.15 -7.69
C LEU A 132 -4.88 -5.42 -6.87
N LEU A 133 -5.91 -5.86 -6.13
CA LEU A 133 -5.92 -7.13 -5.42
C LEU A 133 -6.83 -8.09 -6.17
N ASN A 134 -6.31 -9.27 -6.48
CA ASN A 134 -7.06 -10.29 -7.20
C ASN A 134 -7.00 -11.60 -6.40
N GLY A 135 -8.09 -11.89 -5.69
CA GLY A 135 -8.28 -13.11 -4.90
C GLY A 135 -9.67 -13.67 -5.14
N LYS A 136 -10.41 -13.93 -4.06
CA LYS A 136 -11.85 -14.24 -4.14
C LYS A 136 -12.65 -13.11 -4.79
N ASN A 137 -12.27 -11.87 -4.46
CA ASN A 137 -12.83 -10.64 -5.01
C ASN A 137 -11.72 -9.88 -5.75
N ARG A 138 -12.10 -9.16 -6.80
CA ARG A 138 -11.27 -8.17 -7.49
C ARG A 138 -11.47 -6.81 -6.85
N ILE A 139 -10.40 -6.24 -6.32
CA ILE A 139 -10.45 -5.02 -5.52
C ILE A 139 -9.52 -3.98 -6.11
N VAL A 140 -10.07 -2.81 -6.41
CA VAL A 140 -9.28 -1.66 -6.86
C VAL A 140 -8.92 -0.81 -5.65
N GLY A 141 -7.64 -0.54 -5.46
CA GLY A 141 -7.08 0.15 -4.31
C GLY A 141 -6.49 1.51 -4.66
N GLU A 142 -6.76 2.49 -3.80
CA GLU A 142 -6.18 3.85 -3.86
C GLU A 142 -5.60 4.21 -2.49
N CYS A 143 -4.34 4.62 -2.46
CA CYS A 143 -3.58 4.97 -1.28
C CYS A 143 -3.42 6.49 -1.18
N LYS A 144 -3.63 7.04 0.00
CA LYS A 144 -3.52 8.47 0.29
C LYS A 144 -2.71 8.69 1.56
N ASN A 145 -1.47 9.20 1.41
CA ASN A 145 -0.71 9.68 2.57
C ASN A 145 -1.18 11.08 3.04
N ARG A 146 -2.49 11.25 3.12
CA ARG A 146 -3.23 12.46 3.52
C ARG A 146 -4.67 12.06 3.85
N ALA A 147 -5.47 13.01 4.33
CA ALA A 147 -6.92 12.80 4.45
C ALA A 147 -7.53 12.44 3.09
N ILE A 148 -8.48 11.51 3.11
CA ILE A 148 -9.34 11.19 1.96
C ILE A 148 -10.36 12.31 1.82
N PHE A 149 -10.57 12.76 0.59
CA PHE A 149 -11.56 13.76 0.20
C PHE A 149 -12.64 13.14 -0.69
N ALA A 150 -13.75 13.85 -0.89
CA ALA A 150 -14.88 13.35 -1.69
C ALA A 150 -14.49 12.99 -3.13
N ASN A 151 -13.55 13.73 -3.74
CA ASN A 151 -13.04 13.42 -5.07
C ASN A 151 -12.30 12.08 -5.13
N ASP A 152 -11.62 11.65 -4.06
CA ASP A 152 -10.98 10.34 -4.00
C ASP A 152 -12.03 9.21 -4.03
N ILE A 153 -13.16 9.40 -3.34
CA ILE A 153 -14.32 8.47 -3.34
C ILE A 153 -14.92 8.39 -4.75
N LEU A 154 -15.21 9.54 -5.37
CA LEU A 154 -15.81 9.58 -6.69
C LEU A 154 -14.89 9.01 -7.77
N LYS A 155 -13.57 9.28 -7.71
CA LYS A 155 -12.58 8.67 -8.60
C LYS A 155 -12.65 7.15 -8.49
N LEU A 156 -12.55 6.62 -7.26
CA LEU A 156 -12.53 5.19 -7.06
C LEU A 156 -13.85 4.52 -7.45
N PHE A 157 -14.98 5.15 -7.18
CA PHE A 157 -16.30 4.64 -7.61
C PHE A 157 -16.38 4.49 -9.14
N GLY A 158 -15.88 5.48 -9.87
CA GLY A 158 -15.75 5.41 -11.32
C GLY A 158 -14.88 4.24 -11.77
N LEU A 159 -13.74 4.01 -11.10
CA LEU A 159 -12.83 2.90 -11.40
C LEU A 159 -13.46 1.53 -11.15
N ILE A 160 -14.16 1.35 -10.03
CA ILE A 160 -14.86 0.10 -9.68
C ILE A 160 -15.83 -0.27 -10.80
N THR A 161 -16.65 0.69 -11.21
CA THR A 161 -17.65 0.50 -12.28
C THR A 161 -16.97 0.19 -13.62
N THR A 162 -15.95 0.97 -13.95
CA THR A 162 -15.21 0.86 -15.23
C THR A 162 -14.49 -0.47 -15.38
N LEU A 163 -13.90 -0.97 -14.29
CA LEU A 163 -13.12 -2.19 -14.27
C LEU A 163 -13.91 -3.41 -13.77
N ASN A 164 -15.22 -3.27 -13.58
CA ASN A 164 -16.07 -4.33 -13.07
C ASN A 164 -15.43 -5.03 -11.84
N ALA A 165 -15.01 -4.22 -10.87
CA ALA A 165 -14.42 -4.69 -9.62
C ALA A 165 -15.53 -4.95 -8.59
N ASP A 166 -15.31 -5.89 -7.68
CA ASP A 166 -16.30 -6.28 -6.69
C ASP A 166 -16.47 -5.23 -5.60
N PHE A 167 -15.42 -4.46 -5.29
CA PHE A 167 -15.46 -3.26 -4.43
C PHE A 167 -14.16 -2.46 -4.55
N GLY A 168 -14.19 -1.24 -4.03
CA GLY A 168 -13.01 -0.38 -3.90
C GLY A 168 -12.43 -0.39 -2.50
N LEU A 169 -11.14 -0.09 -2.40
CA LEU A 169 -10.43 0.06 -1.15
C LEU A 169 -9.69 1.40 -1.11
N LEU A 170 -10.18 2.34 -0.28
CA LEU A 170 -9.49 3.60 -0.01
C LEU A 170 -8.65 3.49 1.26
N ILE A 171 -7.36 3.72 1.13
CA ILE A 171 -6.38 3.50 2.20
C ILE A 171 -5.73 4.82 2.56
N SER A 172 -5.70 5.17 3.85
CA SER A 172 -5.17 6.46 4.29
C SER A 172 -4.28 6.37 5.52
N SER A 173 -3.25 7.21 5.53
CA SER A 173 -2.43 7.45 6.72
C SER A 173 -3.12 8.31 7.77
N LYS A 174 -4.17 9.05 7.39
CA LYS A 174 -4.94 9.94 8.27
C LYS A 174 -6.30 9.31 8.58
N LYS A 175 -6.94 9.78 9.65
CA LYS A 175 -8.30 9.37 10.01
C LYS A 175 -9.30 9.96 9.01
N PHE A 176 -10.27 9.16 8.58
CA PHE A 176 -11.39 9.60 7.76
C PHE A 176 -12.52 10.12 8.64
N ASN A 177 -13.00 11.34 8.38
CA ASN A 177 -13.99 12.03 9.21
C ASN A 177 -15.07 12.77 8.40
N ILE A 178 -15.25 12.46 7.11
CA ILE A 178 -16.20 13.20 6.26
C ILE A 178 -17.63 12.72 6.51
N ILE A 179 -17.86 11.42 6.30
CA ILE A 179 -19.13 10.71 6.54
C ILE A 179 -18.84 9.37 7.21
N LYS A 180 -19.87 8.61 7.58
CA LYS A 180 -19.65 7.27 8.15
C LYS A 180 -19.10 6.34 7.08
N LYS A 181 -18.18 5.46 7.46
CA LYS A 181 -17.55 4.53 6.51
C LYS A 181 -18.56 3.51 5.98
N GLU A 182 -19.55 3.17 6.81
CA GLU A 182 -20.64 2.27 6.47
C GLU A 182 -21.53 2.88 5.38
N GLU A 183 -21.77 4.20 5.43
CA GLU A 183 -22.50 4.94 4.39
C GLU A 183 -21.70 4.93 3.08
N VAL A 184 -20.38 5.17 3.14
CA VAL A 184 -19.51 5.08 1.95
C VAL A 184 -19.56 3.69 1.32
N PHE A 185 -19.50 2.65 2.15
CA PHE A 185 -19.54 1.27 1.67
C PHE A 185 -20.90 0.94 1.03
N TYR A 186 -22.00 1.33 1.67
CA TYR A 186 -23.33 1.07 1.16
C TYR A 186 -23.62 1.79 -0.17
N GLU A 187 -23.22 3.06 -0.28
CA GLU A 187 -23.56 3.88 -1.45
C GLU A 187 -22.57 3.70 -2.62
N TYR A 188 -21.29 3.54 -2.32
CA TYR A 188 -20.23 3.55 -3.34
C TYR A 188 -19.49 2.23 -3.44
N ASN A 189 -19.83 1.23 -2.61
CA ASN A 189 -19.14 -0.05 -2.56
C ASN A 189 -17.63 0.11 -2.34
N ILE A 190 -17.27 1.06 -1.46
CA ILE A 190 -15.88 1.39 -1.12
C ILE A 190 -15.65 1.15 0.37
N TYR A 191 -14.66 0.32 0.67
CA TYR A 191 -14.17 0.13 2.02
C TYR A 191 -13.09 1.18 2.35
N ILE A 192 -13.17 1.81 3.53
CA ILE A 192 -12.19 2.80 3.99
C ILE A 192 -11.30 2.24 5.10
N LEU A 193 -10.02 2.08 4.77
CA LEU A 193 -8.96 1.68 5.68
C LEU A 193 -8.09 2.89 6.06
N ASP A 194 -8.46 3.58 7.13
CA ASP A 194 -7.82 4.81 7.57
C ASP A 194 -6.87 4.61 8.77
N ASN A 195 -6.13 5.67 9.12
CA ASN A 195 -5.24 5.72 10.28
C ASN A 195 -4.26 4.53 10.39
N LEU A 196 -3.78 4.03 9.24
CA LEU A 196 -3.12 2.73 9.17
C LEU A 196 -1.78 2.69 9.92
N PHE A 197 -1.10 3.84 10.03
CA PHE A 197 0.15 3.94 10.80
C PHE A 197 -0.03 3.67 12.28
N GLU A 198 -1.21 3.88 12.85
CA GLU A 198 -1.45 3.67 14.28
C GLU A 198 -2.05 2.29 14.59
N LYS A 199 -2.38 1.49 13.56
CA LYS A 199 -2.97 0.16 13.73
C LYS A 199 -1.88 -0.91 13.86
N ASP A 200 -2.09 -1.88 14.75
CA ASP A 200 -1.31 -3.12 14.77
C ASP A 200 -1.60 -3.97 13.52
N LYS A 201 -0.62 -4.80 13.10
CA LYS A 201 -0.76 -5.67 11.93
C LYS A 201 -1.97 -6.60 12.02
N ASN A 202 -2.29 -7.13 13.21
CA ASN A 202 -3.40 -8.06 13.38
C ASN A 202 -4.75 -7.35 13.22
N LYS A 203 -4.81 -6.06 13.57
CA LYS A 203 -6.00 -5.24 13.35
C LYS A 203 -6.21 -4.96 11.87
N ILE A 204 -5.13 -4.61 11.15
CA ILE A 204 -5.16 -4.44 9.69
C ILE A 204 -5.63 -5.75 9.02
N TYR A 205 -5.01 -6.87 9.40
CA TYR A 205 -5.38 -8.19 8.89
C TYR A 205 -6.86 -8.51 9.13
N LYS A 206 -7.36 -8.34 10.36
CA LYS A 206 -8.77 -8.62 10.69
C LYS A 206 -9.76 -7.75 9.92
N GLU A 207 -9.47 -6.45 9.76
CA GLU A 207 -10.35 -5.51 9.04
C GLU A 207 -10.46 -5.87 7.56
N VAL A 208 -9.40 -6.42 6.97
CA VAL A 208 -9.31 -6.65 5.52
C VAL A 208 -9.59 -8.10 5.13
N LYS A 209 -9.32 -9.09 6.01
CA LYS A 209 -9.40 -10.52 5.69
C LYS A 209 -10.72 -10.93 5.03
N SER A 210 -11.85 -10.50 5.57
CA SER A 210 -13.18 -10.87 5.04
C SER A 210 -13.48 -10.27 3.66
N LEU A 211 -12.72 -9.26 3.25
CA LEU A 211 -12.83 -8.63 1.95
C LEU A 211 -12.02 -9.41 0.91
N VAL A 212 -10.80 -9.81 1.26
CA VAL A 212 -9.82 -10.38 0.31
C VAL A 212 -9.86 -11.92 0.20
N CYS A 213 -10.26 -12.63 1.27
CA CYS A 213 -10.33 -14.10 1.36
C CYS A 213 -11.78 -14.61 1.45
#